data_AF-A0A4W5P4L5-F1
#
_entry.id   AF-A0A4W5P4L5-F1
#
_cell.length_a   1.000
_cell.length_b   1.000
_cell.length_c   1.000
_cell.angle_alpha   90.00
_cell.angle_beta   90.00
_cell.angle_gamma   90.00
#
_symmetry.space_group_name_H-M   'P 1'
#
loop_
_entity.id
_entity.type
_entity.pdbx_description
1 polymer ?
#
loop_
_entity_poly.entity_id
_entity_poly.type
_entity_poly.pdbx_seq_one_letter_code
_entity_poly.pdbx_strand_id
1 'polypeptide(L)'
;MSLLPHLNANEDETSYYADKTWVQCESPRCLKWRLVPKGDEADHGKSWHCHMNPDPLFNHCSIPQGPFPNNSQFKEHDLEVVHSLLPVGSLVLVKACRWPWWPAILSPDPNVEEYVRLDSEGYVEHYHVEFLGKPHSRYWAAAKHVQLYHTSFTIPKYRNLRGAMRMSYEVAMEEAAKVREMGCEERLQISHFQPQELLSQAQRLMHAIERMLRQYSNQQDNQAKRNQMIRMWDASIEEDGDTLIIEGFRFDSATCLEDLITAGTKK
;
A
#
# COMPACT_ATOMS: atom_id res chain seq x y z
N MET A 1 43.27 2.96 -4.68
CA MET A 1 43.78 1.73 -4.05
C MET A 1 43.32 0.58 -4.91
N SER A 2 44.23 -0.20 -5.48
CA SER A 2 43.91 -1.34 -6.34
C SER A 2 43.05 -2.34 -5.57
N LEU A 3 42.07 -2.93 -6.24
CA LEU A 3 41.17 -3.95 -5.68
C LEU A 3 41.83 -5.33 -5.64
N LEU A 4 43.09 -5.48 -6.06
CA LEU A 4 43.73 -6.79 -6.23
C LEU A 4 45.00 -6.86 -5.37
N PRO A 5 45.04 -7.69 -4.31
CA PRO A 5 46.23 -7.86 -3.48
C PRO A 5 47.41 -8.54 -4.19
N HIS A 6 47.21 -9.05 -5.41
CA HIS A 6 48.15 -9.98 -6.06
C HIS A 6 48.44 -9.72 -7.55
N LEU A 7 47.93 -8.65 -8.17
CA LEU A 7 48.33 -8.33 -9.54
C LEU A 7 49.56 -7.42 -9.54
N ASN A 8 50.59 -7.86 -10.26
CA ASN A 8 51.76 -7.04 -10.59
C ASN A 8 51.28 -5.78 -11.33
N ALA A 9 51.84 -4.63 -10.97
CA ALA A 9 51.41 -3.29 -11.38
C ALA A 9 51.53 -2.95 -12.89
N ASN A 10 51.58 -3.96 -13.77
CA ASN A 10 51.82 -3.81 -15.21
C ASN A 10 50.79 -4.51 -16.10
N GLU A 11 49.79 -5.21 -15.55
CA GLU A 11 48.64 -5.66 -16.35
C GLU A 11 47.56 -4.58 -16.28
N ASP A 12 47.06 -4.16 -17.45
CA ASP A 12 45.94 -3.23 -17.57
C ASP A 12 44.76 -3.81 -16.78
N GLU A 13 44.40 -3.20 -15.64
CA GLU A 13 43.32 -3.68 -14.76
C GLU A 13 42.01 -3.86 -15.54
N THR A 14 41.83 -3.13 -16.64
CA THR A 14 40.72 -3.29 -17.59
C THR A 14 40.70 -4.66 -18.25
N SER A 15 41.86 -5.23 -18.56
CA SER A 15 42.01 -6.58 -19.13
C SER A 15 41.63 -7.68 -18.15
N TYR A 16 41.78 -7.47 -16.83
CA TYR A 16 41.47 -8.49 -15.83
C TYR A 16 39.96 -8.75 -15.70
N TYR A 17 39.12 -7.73 -15.90
CA TYR A 17 37.66 -7.86 -15.77
C TYR A 17 36.97 -8.20 -17.09
N ALA A 18 37.66 -8.11 -18.23
CA ALA A 18 37.06 -8.27 -19.55
C ALA A 18 36.38 -9.63 -19.77
N ASP A 19 36.88 -10.69 -19.12
CA ASP A 19 36.38 -12.06 -19.20
C ASP A 19 35.65 -12.54 -17.94
N LYS A 20 35.28 -11.62 -17.03
CA LYS A 20 34.64 -11.96 -15.75
C LYS A 20 33.32 -11.25 -15.54
N THR A 21 32.47 -11.85 -14.70
CA THR A 21 31.18 -11.32 -14.27
C THR A 21 31.09 -11.39 -12.75
N TRP A 22 30.42 -10.41 -12.14
CA TRP A 22 30.06 -10.48 -10.73
C TRP A 22 28.70 -11.16 -10.57
N VAL A 23 28.64 -12.23 -9.79
CA VAL A 23 27.41 -12.97 -9.49
C VAL A 23 27.11 -12.92 -8.00
N GLN A 24 25.85 -12.67 -7.65
CA GLN A 24 25.40 -12.67 -6.26
C GLN A 24 25.00 -14.09 -5.84
N CYS A 25 25.47 -14.52 -4.67
CA CYS A 25 25.01 -15.76 -4.07
C CYS A 25 23.54 -15.68 -3.65
N GLU A 26 22.70 -16.55 -4.19
CA GLU A 26 21.26 -16.60 -3.90
C GLU A 26 20.91 -17.29 -2.57
N SER A 27 21.90 -17.74 -1.80
CA SER A 27 21.64 -18.23 -0.45
C SER A 27 21.10 -17.07 0.41
N PRO A 28 19.90 -17.20 1.02
CA PRO A 28 19.28 -16.13 1.80
C PRO A 28 20.13 -15.62 2.98
N ARG A 29 21.12 -16.41 3.40
CA ARG A 29 22.05 -16.09 4.50
C ARG A 29 23.41 -15.59 4.03
N CYS A 30 23.68 -15.55 2.72
CA CYS A 30 24.98 -15.15 2.17
C CYS A 30 24.91 -13.82 1.43
N LEU A 31 24.22 -13.76 0.29
CA LEU A 31 24.05 -12.57 -0.56
C LEU A 31 25.35 -11.86 -0.98
N LYS A 32 26.51 -12.53 -0.83
CA LYS A 32 27.82 -11.99 -1.21
C LYS A 32 27.99 -12.02 -2.72
N TRP A 33 28.66 -11.01 -3.25
CA TRP A 33 29.11 -10.94 -4.64
C TRP A 33 30.41 -11.70 -4.84
N ARG A 34 30.49 -12.47 -5.92
CA ARG A 34 31.65 -13.27 -6.31
C ARG A 34 32.00 -12.96 -7.75
N LEU A 35 33.28 -12.74 -8.01
CA LEU A 35 33.79 -12.61 -9.37
C LEU A 35 34.00 -14.02 -9.92
N VAL A 36 33.41 -14.30 -11.07
CA VAL A 36 33.49 -15.60 -11.77
C VAL A 36 33.88 -15.37 -13.23
N PRO A 37 34.49 -16.35 -13.91
CA PRO A 37 34.63 -16.32 -15.37
C PRO A 37 33.27 -16.17 -16.06
N LYS A 38 33.21 -15.44 -17.19
CA LYS A 38 32.02 -15.40 -18.03
C LYS A 38 31.66 -16.81 -18.50
N GLY A 39 30.38 -17.16 -18.44
CA GLY A 39 29.84 -18.49 -18.70
C GLY A 39 29.71 -19.37 -17.45
N ASP A 40 30.28 -18.98 -16.30
CA ASP A 40 30.07 -19.66 -15.01
C ASP A 40 28.99 -18.97 -14.15
N GLU A 41 28.37 -17.91 -14.67
CA GLU A 41 27.07 -17.45 -14.19
C GLU A 41 26.01 -18.55 -14.33
N ALA A 42 25.04 -18.55 -13.41
CA ALA A 42 23.93 -19.47 -13.58
C ALA A 42 23.11 -19.06 -14.81
N ASP A 43 22.80 -20.03 -15.69
CA ASP A 43 21.85 -19.84 -16.80
C ASP A 43 20.56 -19.17 -16.31
N HIS A 44 19.89 -18.42 -17.19
CA HIS A 44 18.58 -17.85 -16.94
C HIS A 44 17.63 -18.89 -16.30
N GLY A 45 17.38 -18.74 -14.99
CA GLY A 45 16.48 -19.60 -14.23
C GLY A 45 17.11 -20.61 -13.26
N LYS A 46 18.44 -20.69 -13.16
CA LYS A 46 19.13 -21.50 -12.14
C LYS A 46 19.68 -20.60 -11.02
N SER A 47 19.62 -21.07 -9.78
CA SER A 47 20.19 -20.36 -8.65
C SER A 47 21.71 -20.49 -8.60
N TRP A 48 22.41 -19.37 -8.44
CA TRP A 48 23.87 -19.37 -8.22
C TRP A 48 24.23 -19.33 -6.74
N HIS A 49 25.17 -20.18 -6.31
CA HIS A 49 25.63 -20.25 -4.92
C HIS A 49 27.16 -20.24 -4.84
N CYS A 50 27.72 -19.75 -3.73
CA CYS A 50 29.18 -19.61 -3.59
C CYS A 50 29.95 -20.91 -3.91
N HIS A 51 29.41 -22.10 -3.59
CA HIS A 51 30.07 -23.39 -3.88
C HIS A 51 30.22 -23.71 -5.37
N MET A 52 29.54 -22.95 -6.24
CA MET A 52 29.68 -23.03 -7.69
C MET A 52 30.83 -22.16 -8.22
N ASN A 53 31.43 -21.31 -7.39
CA ASN A 53 32.57 -20.51 -7.80
C ASN A 53 33.79 -21.42 -8.03
N PRO A 54 34.42 -21.40 -9.23
CA PRO A 54 35.64 -22.18 -9.48
C PRO A 54 36.84 -21.69 -8.66
N ASP A 55 36.83 -20.45 -8.17
CA ASP A 55 37.90 -19.92 -7.32
C ASP A 55 37.79 -20.48 -5.88
N PRO A 56 38.72 -21.35 -5.44
CA PRO A 56 38.68 -21.96 -4.12
C PRO A 56 38.85 -20.93 -2.98
N LEU A 57 39.38 -19.74 -3.27
CA LEU A 57 39.48 -18.66 -2.29
C LEU A 57 38.15 -17.97 -2.03
N PHE A 58 37.14 -18.18 -2.87
CA PHE A 58 35.84 -17.51 -2.77
C PHE A 58 34.64 -18.45 -3.01
N ASN A 59 34.83 -19.76 -2.91
CA ASN A 59 33.81 -20.78 -3.19
C ASN A 59 32.94 -21.19 -2.00
N HIS A 60 32.94 -20.46 -0.90
CA HIS A 60 32.10 -20.83 0.25
C HIS A 60 31.46 -19.61 0.90
N CYS A 61 30.26 -19.79 1.46
CA CYS A 61 29.50 -18.71 2.09
C CYS A 61 30.18 -18.17 3.35
N SER A 62 31.00 -18.97 4.03
CA SER A 62 31.78 -18.53 5.21
C SER A 62 32.94 -17.61 4.85
N ILE A 63 33.39 -17.61 3.59
CA ILE A 63 34.49 -16.76 3.14
C ILE A 63 34.00 -15.32 3.02
N PRO A 64 34.72 -14.31 3.54
CA PRO A 64 34.41 -12.90 3.34
C PRO A 64 34.22 -12.54 1.86
N GLN A 65 33.42 -11.51 1.59
CA GLN A 65 33.29 -10.98 0.24
C GLN A 65 34.63 -10.36 -0.17
N GLY A 66 35.04 -10.58 -1.41
CA GLY A 66 36.16 -9.86 -1.99
C GLY A 66 35.83 -8.37 -2.21
N PRO A 67 36.81 -7.58 -2.63
CA PRO A 67 36.59 -6.17 -2.98
C PRO A 67 35.63 -6.06 -4.17
N PHE A 68 34.45 -5.50 -3.93
CA PHE A 68 33.42 -5.25 -4.94
C PHE A 68 33.56 -3.82 -5.47
N PRO A 69 33.43 -3.58 -6.79
CA PRO A 69 33.54 -2.25 -7.35
C PRO A 69 32.52 -1.28 -6.73
N ASN A 70 32.93 -0.04 -6.51
CA ASN A 70 32.01 1.03 -6.14
C ASN A 70 31.40 1.70 -7.39
N ASN A 71 30.37 2.53 -7.20
CA ASN A 71 29.68 3.24 -8.29
C ASN A 71 30.58 4.02 -9.26
N SER A 72 31.71 4.57 -8.79
CA SER A 72 32.69 5.23 -9.66
C SER A 72 33.46 4.24 -10.52
N GLN A 73 33.84 3.09 -9.97
CA GLN A 73 34.58 2.05 -10.67
C GLN A 73 33.73 1.33 -11.73
N PHE A 74 32.42 1.20 -11.52
CA PHE A 74 31.52 0.67 -12.57
C PHE A 74 31.61 1.51 -13.85
N LYS A 75 31.60 2.84 -13.72
CA LYS A 75 31.68 3.75 -14.87
C LYS A 75 33.05 3.77 -15.53
N GLU A 76 34.11 3.69 -14.74
CA GLU A 76 35.49 3.70 -15.24
C GLU A 76 35.79 2.47 -16.10
N HIS A 77 35.22 1.32 -15.73
CA HIS A 77 35.45 0.04 -16.41
C HIS A 77 34.31 -0.39 -17.33
N ASP A 78 33.36 0.52 -17.64
CA ASP A 78 32.18 0.25 -18.48
C ASP A 78 31.41 -1.02 -18.06
N LEU A 79 31.30 -1.22 -16.74
CA LEU A 79 30.63 -2.37 -16.14
C LEU A 79 29.17 -2.04 -15.88
N GLU A 80 28.28 -2.86 -16.43
CA GLU A 80 26.85 -2.76 -16.19
C GLU A 80 26.37 -3.77 -15.13
N VAL A 81 25.46 -3.31 -14.26
CA VAL A 81 24.83 -4.17 -13.26
C VAL A 81 23.52 -4.69 -13.83
N VAL A 82 23.50 -5.97 -14.16
CA VAL A 82 22.29 -6.67 -14.60
C VAL A 82 21.50 -7.17 -13.40
N HIS A 83 20.21 -6.87 -13.35
CA HIS A 83 19.31 -7.34 -12.30
C HIS A 83 18.56 -8.60 -12.72
N SER A 84 18.58 -9.63 -11.86
CA SER A 84 17.85 -10.88 -12.09
C SER A 84 16.35 -10.65 -12.19
N LEU A 85 15.66 -11.42 -13.05
CA LEU A 85 14.20 -11.46 -13.14
C LEU A 85 13.61 -12.18 -11.93
N LEU A 86 13.00 -11.41 -11.03
CA LEU A 86 12.34 -11.96 -9.85
C LEU A 86 10.94 -12.50 -10.21
N PRO A 87 10.51 -13.62 -9.61
CA PRO A 87 9.15 -14.13 -9.80
C PRO A 87 8.08 -13.15 -9.31
N VAL A 88 6.95 -13.08 -10.02
CA VAL A 88 5.74 -12.42 -9.50
C VAL A 88 5.36 -13.04 -8.14
N GLY A 89 4.91 -12.23 -7.19
CA GLY A 89 4.67 -12.63 -5.79
C GLY A 89 5.91 -12.65 -4.89
N SER A 90 7.09 -12.30 -5.42
CA SER A 90 8.30 -12.17 -4.58
C SER A 90 8.14 -11.05 -3.54
N LEU A 91 8.52 -11.34 -2.30
CA LEU A 91 8.58 -10.37 -1.22
C LEU A 91 9.91 -9.62 -1.29
N VAL A 92 9.83 -8.29 -1.39
CA VAL A 92 10.98 -7.40 -1.61
C VAL A 92 10.97 -6.22 -0.64
N LEU A 93 12.12 -5.56 -0.50
CA LEU A 93 12.25 -4.21 0.04
C LEU A 93 12.48 -3.26 -1.12
N VAL A 94 11.79 -2.12 -1.10
CA VAL A 94 11.86 -1.12 -2.17
C VAL A 94 12.19 0.26 -1.62
N LYS A 95 13.15 0.94 -2.25
CA LYS A 95 13.50 2.33 -1.94
C LYS A 95 12.76 3.28 -2.88
N ALA A 96 11.59 3.77 -2.45
CA ALA A 96 10.84 4.79 -3.17
C ALA A 96 11.03 6.18 -2.55
N CYS A 97 11.31 7.19 -3.39
CA CYS A 97 11.35 8.59 -3.00
C CYS A 97 12.13 8.85 -1.69
N ARG A 98 11.50 9.53 -0.72
CA ARG A 98 12.06 9.84 0.60
C ARG A 98 11.69 8.82 1.68
N TRP A 99 11.06 7.71 1.32
CA TRP A 99 10.69 6.66 2.27
C TRP A 99 11.92 5.82 2.65
N PRO A 100 11.94 5.16 3.81
CA PRO A 100 12.90 4.08 4.03
C PRO A 100 12.69 2.95 3.01
N TRP A 101 13.58 1.97 3.03
CA TRP A 101 13.30 0.70 2.37
C TRP A 101 12.02 0.10 2.94
N TRP A 102 11.02 -0.07 2.09
CA TRP A 102 9.66 -0.43 2.48
C TRP A 102 9.30 -1.81 1.92
N PRO A 103 8.68 -2.70 2.71
CA PRO A 103 8.35 -4.03 2.24
C PRO A 103 7.20 -4.01 1.22
N ALA A 104 7.36 -4.76 0.15
CA ALA A 104 6.41 -4.83 -0.95
C ALA A 104 6.38 -6.23 -1.56
N ILE A 105 5.32 -6.54 -2.30
CA ILE A 105 5.17 -7.76 -3.09
C ILE A 105 5.20 -7.37 -4.56
N LEU A 106 5.97 -8.10 -5.38
CA LEU A 106 5.92 -7.94 -6.83
C LEU A 106 4.55 -8.41 -7.33
N SER A 107 3.80 -7.54 -7.99
CA SER A 107 2.44 -7.83 -8.43
C SER A 107 2.17 -7.22 -9.81
N PRO A 108 1.25 -7.76 -10.62
CA PRO A 108 0.85 -7.14 -11.87
C PRO A 108 0.27 -5.74 -11.66
N ASP A 109 0.63 -4.80 -12.52
CA ASP A 109 -0.02 -3.49 -12.58
C ASP A 109 -1.48 -3.68 -13.02
N PRO A 110 -2.46 -3.12 -12.32
CA PRO A 110 -3.88 -3.32 -12.64
C PRO A 110 -4.31 -2.76 -14.00
N ASN A 111 -3.51 -1.89 -14.63
CA ASN A 111 -3.83 -1.27 -15.91
C ASN A 111 -3.18 -1.98 -17.10
N VAL A 112 -1.99 -2.55 -16.91
CA VAL A 112 -1.21 -3.19 -17.99
C VAL A 112 -1.02 -4.69 -17.80
N GLU A 113 -1.44 -5.25 -16.66
CA GLU A 113 -1.34 -6.67 -16.28
C GLU A 113 0.09 -7.26 -16.32
N GLU A 114 1.09 -6.41 -16.44
CA GLU A 114 2.52 -6.74 -16.36
C GLU A 114 3.10 -6.32 -15.01
N TYR A 115 4.10 -7.07 -14.54
CA TYR A 115 4.80 -6.75 -13.29
C TYR A 115 6.28 -6.35 -13.49
N VAL A 116 6.78 -6.44 -14.73
CA VAL A 116 8.18 -6.18 -15.07
C VAL A 116 8.26 -5.40 -16.38
N ARG A 117 9.19 -4.45 -16.48
CA ARG A 117 9.58 -3.81 -17.73
C ARG A 117 11.03 -4.12 -18.02
N LEU A 118 11.29 -4.56 -19.24
CA LEU A 118 12.63 -4.85 -19.72
C LEU A 118 13.14 -3.67 -20.56
N ASP A 119 14.45 -3.46 -20.55
CA ASP A 119 15.11 -2.54 -21.47
C ASP A 119 15.27 -3.15 -22.87
N SER A 120 15.95 -2.43 -23.78
CA SER A 120 16.20 -2.87 -25.16
C SER A 120 17.07 -4.12 -25.26
N GLU A 121 17.82 -4.45 -24.22
CA GLU A 121 18.72 -5.60 -24.15
C GLU A 121 18.05 -6.81 -23.48
N GLY A 122 16.81 -6.65 -22.98
CA GLY A 122 16.03 -7.69 -22.33
C GLY A 122 16.34 -7.82 -20.84
N TYR A 123 17.07 -6.88 -20.24
CA TYR A 123 17.34 -6.87 -18.80
C TYR A 123 16.26 -6.12 -18.04
N VAL A 124 16.12 -6.45 -16.75
CA VAL A 124 15.05 -5.85 -15.94
C VAL A 124 15.37 -4.41 -15.58
N GLU A 125 14.57 -3.49 -16.10
CA GLU A 125 14.67 -2.06 -15.81
C GLU A 125 13.78 -1.68 -14.61
N HIS A 126 12.54 -2.16 -14.58
CA HIS A 126 11.56 -1.83 -13.54
C HIS A 126 10.72 -3.04 -13.10
N TYR A 127 10.31 -3.01 -11.84
CA TYR A 127 9.30 -3.89 -11.24
C TYR A 127 8.08 -3.10 -10.80
N HIS A 128 6.89 -3.62 -11.08
CA HIS A 128 5.67 -3.15 -10.41
C HIS A 128 5.56 -3.85 -9.06
N VAL A 129 5.32 -3.04 -8.02
CA VAL A 129 5.25 -3.50 -6.65
C VAL A 129 3.99 -2.98 -5.98
N GLU A 130 3.42 -3.80 -5.10
CA GLU A 130 2.43 -3.37 -4.14
C GLU A 130 3.06 -3.31 -2.75
N PHE A 131 3.17 -2.10 -2.21
CA PHE A 131 3.66 -1.83 -0.86
C PHE A 131 2.66 -2.35 0.18
N LEU A 132 3.20 -3.10 1.14
CA LEU A 132 2.49 -3.51 2.36
C LEU A 132 2.27 -2.30 3.28
N GLY A 133 1.33 -2.41 4.21
CA GLY A 133 1.00 -1.37 5.18
C GLY A 133 -0.46 -0.93 5.11
N LYS A 134 -0.78 0.25 5.63
CA LYS A 134 -2.17 0.75 5.61
C LYS A 134 -2.26 2.22 5.19
N PRO A 135 -2.89 2.52 4.03
CA PRO A 135 -3.34 1.57 3.01
C PRO A 135 -2.17 0.94 2.24
N HIS A 136 -2.45 -0.16 1.52
CA HIS A 136 -1.56 -0.61 0.45
C HIS A 136 -1.43 0.48 -0.62
N SER A 137 -0.29 0.52 -1.31
CA SER A 137 -0.06 1.44 -2.43
C SER A 137 0.79 0.77 -3.51
N ARG A 138 0.81 1.32 -4.73
CA ARG A 138 1.47 0.69 -5.89
C ARG A 138 2.50 1.62 -6.51
N TYR A 139 3.54 1.04 -7.10
CA TYR A 139 4.65 1.81 -7.68
C TYR A 139 5.45 0.98 -8.69
N TRP A 140 5.95 1.64 -9.74
CA TRP A 140 6.98 1.09 -10.62
C TRP A 140 8.37 1.46 -10.09
N ALA A 141 9.04 0.50 -9.47
CA ALA A 141 10.36 0.65 -8.89
C ALA A 141 11.45 0.27 -9.89
N ALA A 142 12.42 1.17 -10.09
CA ALA A 142 13.65 0.83 -10.82
C ALA A 142 14.37 -0.34 -10.14
N ALA A 143 14.86 -1.31 -10.91
CA ALA A 143 15.43 -2.56 -10.40
C ALA A 143 16.55 -2.33 -9.36
N LYS A 144 17.38 -1.30 -9.55
CA LYS A 144 18.43 -0.87 -8.59
C LYS A 144 17.93 -0.44 -7.21
N HIS A 145 16.63 -0.17 -7.07
CA HIS A 145 15.97 0.20 -5.82
C HIS A 145 15.09 -0.92 -5.27
N VAL A 146 15.27 -2.15 -5.75
CA VAL A 146 14.55 -3.35 -5.30
C VAL A 146 15.57 -4.36 -4.76
N GLN A 147 15.28 -4.95 -3.61
CA GLN A 147 16.08 -6.00 -3.00
C GLN A 147 15.17 -7.10 -2.46
N LEU A 148 15.60 -8.35 -2.51
CA LEU A 148 14.86 -9.44 -1.88
C LEU A 148 14.72 -9.20 -0.37
N TYR A 149 13.53 -9.47 0.15
CA TYR A 149 13.26 -9.30 1.58
C TYR A 149 13.98 -10.40 2.37
N HIS A 150 14.96 -10.02 3.18
CA HIS A 150 15.68 -10.93 4.06
C HIS A 150 15.74 -10.40 5.49
N THR A 151 15.51 -11.30 6.46
CA THR A 151 15.50 -11.01 7.91
C THR A 151 16.86 -10.51 8.44
N SER A 152 17.93 -10.67 7.68
CA SER A 152 19.30 -10.26 8.01
C SER A 152 19.56 -8.77 7.85
N PHE A 153 18.68 -8.03 7.18
CA PHE A 153 18.73 -6.57 7.22
C PHE A 153 18.24 -6.12 8.60
N THR A 154 19.15 -5.52 9.37
CA THR A 154 18.79 -4.72 10.53
C THR A 154 17.67 -3.79 10.11
N ILE A 155 16.46 -4.04 10.64
CA ILE A 155 15.26 -3.21 10.42
C ILE A 155 15.74 -1.76 10.42
N PRO A 156 15.70 -1.05 9.27
CA PRO A 156 16.30 0.27 9.18
C PRO A 156 15.77 1.09 10.34
N LYS A 157 16.65 1.61 11.21
CA LYS A 157 16.23 2.37 12.39
C LYS A 157 15.56 3.65 11.89
N TYR A 158 14.26 3.59 11.65
CA TYR A 158 13.44 4.62 11.02
C TYR A 158 13.08 5.75 12.01
N ARG A 159 14.01 6.11 12.91
CA ARG A 159 13.81 7.07 14.03
C ARG A 159 13.18 8.41 13.61
N ASN A 160 13.19 8.73 12.31
CA ASN A 160 12.67 9.95 11.73
C ASN A 160 11.24 9.82 11.15
N LEU A 161 10.66 8.63 11.04
CA LEU A 161 9.25 8.47 10.66
C LEU A 161 8.35 8.93 11.82
N ARG A 162 7.33 9.71 11.51
CA ARG A 162 6.38 10.25 12.49
C ARG A 162 4.95 10.10 11.97
N GLY A 163 3.99 10.10 12.91
CA GLY A 163 2.56 10.08 12.60
C GLY A 163 2.13 8.87 11.78
N ALA A 164 1.21 9.09 10.84
CA ALA A 164 0.59 8.05 10.02
C ALA A 164 1.58 7.19 9.24
N MET A 165 2.67 7.78 8.74
CA MET A 165 3.68 7.05 7.98
C MET A 165 4.43 6.02 8.84
N ARG A 166 4.69 6.33 10.11
CA ARG A 166 5.29 5.37 11.05
C ARG A 166 4.33 4.21 11.31
N MET A 167 3.06 4.50 11.59
CA MET A 167 2.05 3.47 11.84
C MET A 167 1.87 2.56 10.63
N SER A 168 1.82 3.12 9.43
CA SER A 168 1.74 2.32 8.19
C SER A 168 2.98 1.44 7.99
N TYR A 169 4.18 1.94 8.32
CA TYR A 169 5.41 1.14 8.23
C TYR A 169 5.44 -0.02 9.23
N GLU A 170 5.00 0.20 10.47
CA GLU A 170 4.91 -0.84 11.49
C GLU A 170 3.96 -1.97 11.03
N VAL A 171 2.79 -1.61 10.49
CA VAL A 171 1.86 -2.57 9.87
C VAL A 171 2.51 -3.30 8.70
N ALA A 172 3.21 -2.58 7.81
CA ALA A 172 3.86 -3.16 6.64
C ALA A 172 4.90 -4.23 7.03
N MET A 173 5.66 -3.99 8.10
CA MET A 173 6.65 -4.95 8.62
C MET A 173 5.98 -6.16 9.27
N GLU A 174 4.85 -5.97 9.97
CA GLU A 174 4.06 -7.09 10.51
C GLU A 174 3.47 -7.96 9.41
N GLU A 175 2.92 -7.35 8.35
CA GLU A 175 2.43 -8.04 7.16
C GLU A 175 3.57 -8.81 6.47
N ALA A 176 4.72 -8.17 6.26
CA ALA A 176 5.89 -8.81 5.68
C ALA A 176 6.34 -10.04 6.49
N ALA A 177 6.31 -9.94 7.82
CA ALA A 177 6.64 -11.05 8.70
C ALA A 177 5.66 -12.22 8.59
N LYS A 178 4.36 -11.95 8.40
CA LYS A 178 3.32 -12.97 8.22
C LYS A 178 3.47 -13.70 6.89
N VAL A 179 3.77 -12.97 5.82
CA VAL A 179 3.81 -13.52 4.45
C VAL A 179 5.18 -14.05 4.03
N ARG A 180 6.21 -13.91 4.89
CA ARG A 180 7.59 -14.31 4.59
C ARG A 180 7.74 -15.78 4.19
N GLU A 181 7.08 -16.69 4.92
CA GLU A 181 7.18 -18.13 4.67
C GLU A 181 6.15 -18.63 3.64
N MET A 182 5.28 -17.74 3.14
CA MET A 182 4.25 -18.09 2.15
C MET A 182 4.84 -18.20 0.74
N GLY A 183 4.20 -19.02 -0.10
CA GLY A 183 4.53 -19.11 -1.52
C GLY A 183 4.18 -17.83 -2.30
N CYS A 184 4.79 -17.64 -3.47
CA CYS A 184 4.52 -16.47 -4.31
C CYS A 184 3.04 -16.29 -4.66
N GLU A 185 2.36 -17.39 -5.05
CA GLU A 185 0.93 -17.37 -5.40
C GLU A 185 0.05 -16.99 -4.21
N GLU A 186 0.31 -17.55 -3.03
CA GLU A 186 -0.45 -17.25 -1.82
C GLU A 186 -0.27 -15.78 -1.40
N ARG A 187 0.95 -15.24 -1.54
CA ARG A 187 1.23 -13.82 -1.30
C ARG A 187 0.42 -12.93 -2.22
N LEU A 188 0.29 -13.30 -3.49
CA LEU A 188 -0.51 -12.56 -4.46
C LEU A 188 -1.97 -12.48 -4.04
N GLN A 189 -2.56 -13.59 -3.58
CA GLN A 189 -3.95 -13.62 -3.10
C GLN A 189 -4.21 -12.63 -1.96
N ILE A 190 -3.20 -12.37 -1.11
CA ILE A 190 -3.31 -11.40 0.00
C ILE A 190 -3.01 -9.97 -0.48
N SER A 191 -2.06 -9.79 -1.40
CA SER A 191 -1.73 -8.47 -1.94
C SER A 191 -2.85 -7.90 -2.82
N HIS A 192 -3.60 -8.74 -3.52
CA HIS A 192 -4.64 -8.31 -4.46
C HIS A 192 -6.00 -8.03 -3.80
N PHE A 193 -6.00 -7.34 -2.66
CA PHE A 193 -7.26 -6.95 -2.03
C PHE A 193 -7.99 -5.92 -2.91
N GLN A 194 -9.18 -6.31 -3.35
CA GLN A 194 -9.79 -6.00 -4.63
C GLN A 194 -10.30 -4.55 -4.79
N PRO A 195 -10.27 -3.98 -6.01
CA PRO A 195 -11.13 -2.84 -6.37
C PRO A 195 -12.60 -3.11 -6.05
N GLN A 196 -13.04 -4.37 -6.05
CA GLN A 196 -14.38 -4.80 -5.71
C GLN A 196 -14.79 -4.46 -4.26
N GLU A 197 -13.85 -4.47 -3.31
CA GLU A 197 -14.10 -4.07 -1.92
C GLU A 197 -14.33 -2.57 -1.83
N LEU A 198 -13.48 -1.78 -2.49
CA LEU A 198 -13.62 -0.33 -2.64
C LEU A 198 -14.89 0.05 -3.42
N LEU A 199 -15.22 -0.68 -4.48
CA LEU A 199 -16.47 -0.54 -5.24
C LEU A 199 -17.66 -0.89 -4.35
N SER A 200 -17.59 -1.95 -3.55
CA SER A 200 -18.66 -2.33 -2.62
C SER A 200 -18.83 -1.27 -1.52
N GLN A 201 -17.74 -0.65 -1.06
CA GLN A 201 -17.76 0.40 -0.06
C GLN A 201 -18.29 1.71 -0.64
N ALA A 202 -17.89 2.06 -1.87
CA ALA A 202 -18.42 3.18 -2.63
C ALA A 202 -19.92 2.98 -2.93
N GLN A 203 -20.33 1.78 -3.31
CA GLN A 203 -21.75 1.43 -3.51
C GLN A 203 -22.54 1.58 -2.21
N ARG A 204 -22.06 1.05 -1.08
CA ARG A 204 -22.71 1.23 0.23
C ARG A 204 -22.85 2.71 0.61
N LEU A 205 -21.82 3.52 0.36
CA LEU A 205 -21.85 4.97 0.59
C LEU A 205 -22.86 5.67 -0.31
N MET A 206 -22.89 5.35 -1.61
CA MET A 206 -23.87 5.89 -2.56
C MET A 206 -25.31 5.58 -2.12
N HIS A 207 -25.60 4.32 -1.75
CA HIS A 207 -26.93 3.92 -1.26
C HIS A 207 -27.30 4.62 0.04
N ALA A 208 -26.34 4.86 0.95
CA ALA A 208 -26.58 5.63 2.16
C ALA A 208 -26.91 7.10 1.86
N ILE A 209 -26.20 7.72 0.93
CA ILE A 209 -26.47 9.10 0.47
C ILE A 209 -27.86 9.18 -0.18
N GLU A 210 -28.21 8.26 -1.09
CA GLU A 210 -29.53 8.22 -1.72
C GLU A 210 -30.66 8.09 -0.70
N ARG A 211 -30.48 7.23 0.32
CA ARG A 211 -31.43 7.11 1.42
C ARG A 211 -31.61 8.41 2.19
N MET A 212 -30.53 9.12 2.51
CA MET A 212 -30.61 10.40 3.20
C MET A 212 -31.32 11.46 2.36
N LEU A 213 -31.03 11.53 1.05
CA LEU A 213 -31.69 12.47 0.14
C LEU A 213 -33.21 12.19 0.02
N ARG A 214 -33.61 10.92 -0.06
CA ARG A 214 -35.04 10.52 -0.06
C ARG A 214 -35.73 10.90 1.25
N GLN A 215 -35.07 10.69 2.39
CA GLN A 215 -35.62 11.08 3.69
C GLN A 215 -35.82 12.59 3.80
N TYR A 216 -34.86 13.38 3.32
CA TYR A 216 -34.95 14.84 3.29
C TYR A 216 -36.09 15.34 2.39
N SER A 217 -36.23 14.77 1.18
CA SER A 217 -37.34 15.09 0.27
C SER A 217 -38.70 14.76 0.88
N ASN A 218 -38.84 13.56 1.48
CA ASN A 218 -40.08 13.15 2.13
C ASN A 218 -40.43 14.02 3.34
N GLN A 219 -39.43 14.50 4.09
CA GLN A 219 -39.64 15.46 5.18
C GLN A 219 -40.16 16.80 4.66
N GLN A 220 -39.60 17.32 3.56
CA GLN A 220 -40.09 18.55 2.93
C GLN A 220 -41.52 18.39 2.40
N ASP A 221 -41.84 17.27 1.73
CA ASP A 221 -43.19 17.01 1.23
C ASP A 221 -44.21 16.86 2.36
N ASN A 222 -43.84 16.17 3.44
CA ASN A 222 -44.71 16.05 4.61
C ASN A 222 -44.90 17.39 5.33
N GLN A 223 -43.86 18.22 5.38
CA GLN A 223 -43.96 19.57 5.92
C GLN A 223 -44.82 20.47 5.03
N ALA A 224 -44.69 20.37 3.71
CA ALA A 224 -45.52 21.10 2.75
C ALA A 224 -47.00 20.69 2.84
N LYS A 225 -47.29 19.38 2.93
CA LYS A 225 -48.65 18.86 3.13
C LYS A 225 -49.23 19.28 4.47
N ARG A 226 -48.43 19.26 5.54
CA ARG A 226 -48.86 19.73 6.86
C ARG A 226 -49.17 21.23 6.85
N ASN A 227 -48.33 22.04 6.20
CA ASN A 227 -48.57 23.46 6.03
C ASN A 227 -49.80 23.74 5.14
N GLN A 228 -50.04 22.92 4.12
CA GLN A 228 -51.25 23.01 3.30
C GLN A 228 -52.50 22.63 4.11
N MET A 229 -52.42 21.58 4.93
CA MET A 229 -53.51 21.16 5.81
C MET A 229 -53.82 22.22 6.88
N ILE A 230 -52.80 22.86 7.45
CA ILE A 230 -52.95 23.99 8.37
C ILE A 230 -53.64 25.16 7.66
N ARG A 231 -53.21 25.54 6.45
CA ARG A 231 -53.87 26.60 5.67
C ARG A 231 -55.33 26.28 5.34
N MET A 232 -55.64 25.02 5.06
CA MET A 232 -57.03 24.59 4.82
C MET A 232 -57.88 24.63 6.09
N TRP A 233 -57.31 24.29 7.25
CA TRP A 233 -57.97 24.45 8.55
C TRP A 233 -58.21 25.92 8.87
N ASP A 234 -57.21 26.78 8.69
CA ASP A 234 -57.33 28.23 8.94
C ASP A 234 -58.36 28.90 8.00
N ALA A 235 -58.44 28.45 6.75
CA ALA A 235 -59.42 28.96 5.77
C ALA A 235 -60.86 28.45 5.99
N SER A 236 -61.05 27.43 6.84
CA SER A 236 -62.38 26.90 7.20
C SER A 236 -62.94 27.53 8.49
N ILE A 237 -62.21 28.46 9.10
CA ILE A 237 -62.66 29.24 10.25
C ILE A 237 -63.26 30.54 9.70
N GLU A 238 -64.58 30.56 9.49
CA GLU A 238 -65.33 31.81 9.35
C GLU A 238 -65.51 32.42 10.74
N GLU A 239 -65.03 33.65 10.94
CA GLU A 239 -65.33 34.44 12.13
C GLU A 239 -66.79 34.90 12.06
N ASP A 240 -67.70 34.09 12.60
CA ASP A 240 -68.97 34.59 13.09
C ASP A 240 -69.12 34.19 14.56
N GLY A 241 -69.45 35.18 15.39
CA GLY A 241 -69.36 35.11 16.84
C GLY A 241 -70.15 33.94 17.44
N ASP A 242 -69.51 33.29 18.42
CA ASP A 242 -70.11 32.42 19.44
C ASP A 242 -70.98 31.25 18.93
N THR A 243 -70.35 30.18 18.41
CA THR A 243 -70.55 28.76 18.83
C THR A 243 -69.84 27.81 17.83
N LEU A 244 -68.82 27.07 18.30
CA LEU A 244 -68.20 25.96 17.56
C LEU A 244 -68.95 24.64 17.87
N ILE A 245 -69.69 24.11 16.90
CA ILE A 245 -70.19 22.72 16.92
C ILE A 245 -69.21 21.87 16.10
N ILE A 246 -68.51 20.95 16.76
CA ILE A 246 -67.76 19.87 16.11
C ILE A 246 -68.44 18.56 16.51
N GLU A 247 -68.98 17.84 15.53
CA GLU A 247 -69.58 16.52 15.72
C GLU A 247 -68.61 15.55 16.42
N GLY A 248 -69.07 14.92 17.49
CA GLY A 248 -68.49 13.66 17.99
C GLY A 248 -67.89 13.62 19.39
N PHE A 249 -67.65 14.76 20.07
CA PHE A 249 -67.11 14.73 21.43
C PHE A 249 -67.73 15.80 22.34
N ARG A 250 -68.44 15.34 23.38
CA ARG A 250 -68.97 16.16 24.47
C ARG A 250 -67.86 16.30 25.52
N PHE A 251 -67.33 17.51 25.69
CA PHE A 251 -66.53 17.86 26.87
C PHE A 251 -67.35 18.81 27.73
N ASP A 252 -67.64 18.41 28.96
CA ASP A 252 -68.25 19.30 29.94
C ASP A 252 -67.22 20.38 30.32
N SER A 253 -67.58 21.64 30.12
CA SER A 253 -66.78 22.82 30.48
C SER A 253 -66.58 22.87 31.99
N ALA A 254 -65.32 22.78 32.44
CA ALA A 254 -64.93 23.17 33.79
C ALA A 254 -64.59 24.66 33.80
N THR A 255 -65.54 25.44 34.33
CA THR A 255 -65.42 26.73 35.05
C THR A 255 -64.57 27.85 34.43
N CYS A 256 -65.28 28.93 34.14
CA CYS A 256 -64.85 30.26 33.73
C CYS A 256 -63.81 30.90 34.68
N LEU A 257 -62.93 31.74 34.10
CA LEU A 257 -61.90 32.56 34.75
C LEU A 257 -62.42 33.51 35.85
N GLU A 258 -63.73 33.69 35.97
CA GLU A 258 -64.35 34.53 37.00
C GLU A 258 -64.38 33.88 38.41
N ASP A 259 -64.27 32.54 38.50
CA ASP A 259 -64.23 31.83 39.80
C ASP A 259 -62.84 31.87 40.49
N LEU A 260 -61.80 32.36 39.81
CA LEU A 260 -60.45 32.55 40.36
C LEU A 260 -60.25 33.91 41.06
N ILE A 261 -61.16 34.87 40.85
CA ILE A 261 -61.04 36.23 41.41
C ILE A 261 -61.77 36.37 42.75
N THR A 262 -62.69 35.48 43.09
CA THR A 262 -63.42 35.51 44.38
C THR A 262 -62.79 34.70 45.52
N ALA A 263 -61.69 34.00 45.30
CA ALA A 263 -60.95 33.30 46.36
C ALA A 263 -59.93 34.18 47.13
N GLY A 264 -60.06 35.50 47.01
CA GLY A 264 -59.20 36.49 47.67
C GLY A 264 -59.99 37.58 48.37
N THR A 265 -61.03 37.28 49.16
CA THR A 265 -61.47 38.15 50.28
C THR A 265 -62.53 37.48 51.18
N LYS A 266 -62.21 37.42 52.48
CA LYS A 266 -63.03 36.97 53.65
C LYS A 266 -63.05 35.43 53.83
N LYS A 267 -62.50 34.84 54.89
CA LYS A 267 -62.15 35.31 56.24
C LYS A 267 -61.04 34.42 56.81
#